data_AF-A0A925X9T0-F1
#
_entry.id   AF-A0A925X9T0-F1
#
_cell.length_a   1.000
_cell.length_b   1.000
_cell.length_c   1.000
_cell.angle_alpha   90.00
_cell.angle_beta   90.00
_cell.angle_gamma   90.00
#
_symmetry.space_group_name_H-M   'P 1'
#
loop_
_entity.id
_entity.type
_entity.pdbx_description
1 polymer ?
#
loop_
_entity_poly.entity_id
_entity_poly.type
_entity_poly.pdbx_seq_one_letter_code
_entity_poly.pdbx_strand_id
1 'polypeptide(L)'
;MKKLFLLDALALIYRSHFAFIRNPRYTSTGMNTSATYGFMRTLLDVLRKEKPTHIGVAFDTATPTFRHVQYAEYKAHRQQQPEDITLAIPYIKKILEAMNIPILIKPGFEADDIIGTLAKRASQADFTVYMMTPDKDYGQLVEENIYMYKPALGGKEREIWGVKEVLENWGIAEISQVTDILGLQGDSSDNIPGIPGIGEKTAQKLIAEYNSVENLIANADKLAGKIKDNVIKFADQGILSKQLAVIDINVPVDFEEENLILSEYNKNDLGDLLDELEFRTIKAEIFGEKLQPKPKVTQQGQMDLFASPQQPAKVLDAETQAIVDKQIQEINEIFGVSTAIIPTENQSVEMVSTIPVPEKNTIETTLHQYHLIDSESLIRLLVEHLEKQQRFCFDTETDNIDPVEAKVIGMSFCVFEREAYYVPVPEDAS
;
A
#
# COMPACT_ATOMS: atom_id res chain seq x y z
N MET A 1 -6.83 31.22 -8.50
CA MET A 1 -6.70 30.52 -7.21
C MET A 1 -5.60 29.48 -7.36
N LYS A 2 -4.67 29.40 -6.42
CA LYS A 2 -3.55 28.44 -6.49
C LYS A 2 -4.09 27.04 -6.16
N LYS A 3 -3.61 26.02 -6.86
CA LYS A 3 -4.07 24.62 -6.70
C LYS A 3 -2.93 23.78 -6.16
N LEU A 4 -3.04 23.37 -4.90
CA LEU A 4 -2.05 22.54 -4.20
C LEU A 4 -2.54 21.10 -4.14
N PHE A 5 -1.70 20.15 -4.57
CA PHE A 5 -1.93 18.72 -4.40
C PHE A 5 -0.94 18.16 -3.38
N LEU A 6 -1.46 17.52 -2.33
CA LEU A 6 -0.67 16.84 -1.30
C LEU A 6 -0.98 15.34 -1.39
N LEU A 7 0.01 14.54 -1.75
CA LEU A 7 -0.15 13.11 -2.02
C LEU A 7 0.33 12.27 -0.85
N ASP A 8 -0.49 11.34 -0.40
CA ASP A 8 -0.09 10.27 0.52
C ASP A 8 0.65 9.19 -0.26
N ALA A 9 1.97 9.09 -0.10
CA ALA A 9 2.77 8.19 -0.91
C ALA A 9 2.44 6.73 -0.62
N LEU A 10 2.42 6.30 0.64
CA LEU A 10 2.24 4.90 0.97
C LEU A 10 0.86 4.42 0.54
N ALA A 11 -0.20 5.20 0.78
CA ALA A 11 -1.54 4.82 0.34
C ALA A 11 -1.60 4.59 -1.19
N LEU A 12 -0.95 5.44 -1.99
CA LEU A 12 -0.87 5.30 -3.44
C LEU A 12 0.02 4.14 -3.90
N ILE A 13 1.09 3.84 -3.18
CA ILE A 13 2.02 2.74 -3.45
C ILE A 13 1.35 1.39 -3.16
N TYR A 14 0.74 1.22 -1.98
CA TYR A 14 -0.01 0.01 -1.64
C TYR A 14 -1.13 -0.25 -2.64
N ARG A 15 -1.93 0.78 -2.96
CA ARG A 15 -2.96 0.69 -4.00
C ARG A 15 -2.40 0.21 -5.34
N SER A 16 -1.24 0.72 -5.74
CA SER A 16 -0.57 0.33 -6.98
C SER A 16 -0.07 -1.11 -6.95
N HIS A 17 0.58 -1.52 -5.85
CA HIS A 17 1.07 -2.89 -5.67
C HIS A 17 -0.08 -3.91 -5.82
N PHE A 18 -1.18 -3.70 -5.11
CA PHE A 18 -2.32 -4.63 -5.15
C PHE A 18 -3.09 -4.60 -6.47
N ALA A 19 -3.14 -3.46 -7.17
CA ALA A 19 -3.72 -3.40 -8.50
C ALA A 19 -2.96 -4.28 -9.53
N PHE A 20 -1.66 -4.48 -9.31
CA PHE A 20 -0.80 -5.29 -10.18
C PHE A 20 -0.46 -6.67 -9.60
N ILE A 21 -0.96 -7.05 -8.42
CA ILE A 21 -0.62 -8.32 -7.79
C ILE A 21 -0.94 -9.54 -8.67
N ARG A 22 -2.02 -9.46 -9.46
CA ARG A 22 -2.42 -10.51 -10.41
C ARG A 22 -1.65 -10.47 -11.73
N ASN A 23 -1.04 -9.33 -12.08
CA ASN A 23 -0.29 -9.11 -13.31
C ASN A 23 0.98 -8.28 -13.02
N PRO A 24 1.94 -8.84 -12.27
CA PRO A 24 3.13 -8.12 -11.85
C PRO A 24 4.02 -7.77 -13.04
N ARG A 25 4.73 -6.66 -12.92
CA ARG A 25 5.66 -6.14 -13.93
C ARG A 25 7.09 -6.29 -13.44
N TYR A 26 7.94 -6.87 -14.27
CA TYR A 26 9.36 -7.06 -13.99
C TYR A 26 10.21 -6.45 -15.10
N THR A 27 11.39 -5.95 -14.73
CA THR A 27 12.45 -5.60 -15.69
C THR A 27 13.12 -6.86 -16.24
N SER A 28 13.95 -6.72 -17.27
CA SER A 28 14.80 -7.79 -17.78
C SER A 28 15.81 -8.32 -16.75
N THR A 29 16.15 -7.54 -15.74
CA THR A 29 17.02 -7.93 -14.62
C THR A 29 16.27 -8.64 -13.48
N GLY A 30 14.95 -8.80 -13.60
CA GLY A 30 14.11 -9.48 -12.61
C GLY A 30 13.59 -8.58 -11.48
N MET A 31 13.79 -7.27 -11.54
CA MET A 31 13.29 -6.33 -10.53
C MET A 31 11.78 -6.10 -10.71
N ASN A 32 11.00 -6.23 -9.64
CA ASN A 32 9.58 -5.89 -9.64
C ASN A 32 9.40 -4.36 -9.69
N THR A 33 8.67 -3.87 -10.69
CA THR A 33 8.41 -2.43 -10.90
C THR A 33 6.92 -2.09 -10.79
N SER A 34 6.09 -3.03 -10.35
CA SER A 34 4.63 -2.89 -10.33
C SER A 34 4.16 -1.67 -9.54
N ALA A 35 4.64 -1.54 -8.31
CA ALA A 35 4.26 -0.45 -7.41
C ALA A 35 4.78 0.91 -7.92
N THR A 36 6.05 0.98 -8.33
CA THR A 36 6.67 2.18 -8.92
C THR A 36 5.96 2.63 -10.18
N TYR A 37 5.59 1.69 -11.07
CA TYR A 37 4.87 1.97 -12.31
C TYR A 37 3.48 2.53 -12.03
N GLY A 38 2.71 1.90 -11.14
CA GLY A 38 1.37 2.36 -10.79
C GLY A 38 1.36 3.71 -10.09
N PHE A 39 2.32 3.96 -9.20
CA PHE A 39 2.50 5.26 -8.56
C PHE A 39 2.81 6.34 -9.61
N MET A 40 3.79 6.09 -10.49
CA MET A 40 4.18 7.02 -11.55
C MET A 40 3.00 7.33 -12.49
N ARG A 41 2.21 6.32 -12.86
CA ARG A 41 1.00 6.52 -13.67
C ARG A 41 -0.03 7.40 -12.97
N THR A 42 -0.24 7.18 -11.67
CA THR A 42 -1.17 7.98 -10.89
C THR A 42 -0.70 9.44 -10.77
N LEU A 43 0.59 9.66 -10.51
CA LEU A 43 1.20 10.98 -10.46
C LEU A 43 1.07 11.73 -11.78
N LEU A 44 1.45 11.11 -12.91
CA LEU A 44 1.33 11.71 -14.23
C LEU A 44 -0.12 12.00 -14.62
N ASP A 45 -1.07 11.16 -14.19
CA ASP A 45 -2.48 11.42 -14.45
C ASP A 45 -2.97 12.71 -13.79
N VAL A 46 -2.58 12.93 -12.53
CA VAL A 46 -2.88 14.16 -11.78
C VAL A 46 -2.21 15.37 -12.43
N LEU A 47 -0.91 15.28 -12.74
CA LEU A 47 -0.19 16.40 -13.34
C LEU A 47 -0.80 16.83 -14.68
N ARG A 48 -1.22 15.88 -15.52
CA ARG A 48 -1.82 16.17 -16.84
C ARG A 48 -3.26 16.67 -16.74
N LYS A 49 -4.09 16.03 -15.92
CA LYS A 49 -5.54 16.31 -15.85
C LYS A 49 -5.85 17.51 -14.95
N GLU A 50 -5.24 17.55 -13.78
CA GLU A 50 -5.55 18.55 -12.75
C GLU A 50 -4.71 19.81 -12.86
N LYS A 51 -3.53 19.72 -13.49
CA LYS A 51 -2.58 20.81 -13.73
C LYS A 51 -2.37 21.65 -12.46
N PRO A 52 -1.92 21.02 -11.36
CA PRO A 52 -1.69 21.73 -10.11
C PRO A 52 -0.63 22.80 -10.30
N THR A 53 -0.74 23.91 -9.55
CA THR A 53 0.34 24.90 -9.50
C THR A 53 1.39 24.51 -8.46
N HIS A 54 0.98 23.77 -7.43
CA HIS A 54 1.84 23.32 -6.35
C HIS A 54 1.59 21.85 -6.04
N ILE A 55 2.64 21.13 -5.65
CA ILE A 55 2.55 19.71 -5.33
C ILE A 55 3.54 19.34 -4.22
N GLY A 56 3.15 18.40 -3.37
CA GLY A 56 4.04 17.76 -2.40
C GLY A 56 3.63 16.31 -2.17
N VAL A 57 4.59 15.46 -1.84
CA VAL A 57 4.35 14.03 -1.62
C VAL A 57 4.86 13.66 -0.23
N ALA A 58 3.97 13.26 0.67
CA ALA A 58 4.32 12.89 2.03
C ALA A 58 4.60 11.39 2.17
N PHE A 59 5.60 11.05 2.97
CA PHE A 59 5.93 9.67 3.32
C PHE A 59 6.01 9.52 4.83
N ASP A 60 5.53 8.38 5.32
CA ASP A 60 5.79 7.94 6.68
C ASP A 60 7.27 7.66 6.94
N THR A 61 7.62 7.65 8.22
CA THR A 61 8.95 7.26 8.69
C THR A 61 8.87 6.03 9.57
N ALA A 62 9.98 5.30 9.69
CA ALA A 62 10.08 4.21 10.66
C ALA A 62 10.16 4.69 12.13
N THR A 63 10.17 6.01 12.37
CA THR A 63 10.25 6.55 13.73
C THR A 63 8.89 6.41 14.41
N PRO A 64 8.81 5.79 15.61
CA PRO A 64 7.56 5.69 16.34
C PRO A 64 6.93 7.08 16.56
N THR A 65 5.63 7.17 16.31
CA THR A 65 4.86 8.40 16.49
C THR A 65 4.29 8.50 17.91
N PHE A 66 3.66 9.63 18.23
CA PHE A 66 2.98 9.80 19.51
C PHE A 66 1.91 8.72 19.76
N ARG A 67 1.26 8.21 18.70
CA ARG A 67 0.27 7.12 18.77
C ARG A 67 0.88 5.83 19.31
N HIS A 68 2.06 5.46 18.82
CA HIS A 68 2.80 4.27 19.28
C HIS A 68 3.24 4.39 20.75
N VAL A 69 3.58 5.62 21.19
CA VAL A 69 3.94 5.89 22.59
C VAL A 69 2.72 5.83 23.51
N GLN A 70 1.57 6.34 23.06
CA GLN A 70 0.34 6.35 23.83
C GLN A 70 -0.35 4.98 23.89
N TYR A 71 -0.26 4.20 22.81
CA TYR A 71 -0.92 2.90 22.67
C TYR A 71 -0.01 1.93 21.90
N ALA A 72 0.64 1.01 22.62
CA ALA A 72 1.64 0.09 22.05
C ALA A 72 1.05 -0.87 21.00
N GLU A 73 -0.23 -1.16 21.08
CA GLU A 73 -0.94 -2.04 20.13
C GLU A 73 -1.33 -1.31 18.83
N TYR A 74 -1.12 0.01 18.73
CA TYR A 74 -1.42 0.78 17.52
C TYR A 74 -0.65 0.23 16.32
N LYS A 75 -1.36 -0.12 15.24
CA LYS A 75 -0.84 -0.77 14.02
C LYS A 75 -0.04 -2.07 14.28
N ALA A 76 -0.09 -2.65 15.49
CA ALA A 76 0.73 -3.81 15.87
C ALA A 76 0.35 -5.10 15.12
N HIS A 77 -0.90 -5.22 14.68
CA HIS A 77 -1.38 -6.37 13.89
C HIS A 77 -1.27 -6.14 12.37
N ARG A 78 -0.72 -5.00 11.92
CA ARG A 78 -0.56 -4.73 10.50
C ARG A 78 0.45 -5.72 9.92
N GLN A 79 0.11 -6.34 8.79
CA GLN A 79 1.03 -7.22 8.08
C GLN A 79 2.32 -6.46 7.75
N GLN A 80 3.46 -7.17 7.79
CA GLN A 80 4.73 -6.57 7.39
C GLN A 80 4.62 -6.05 5.95
N GLN A 81 5.23 -4.89 5.71
CA GLN A 81 5.23 -4.29 4.39
C GLN A 81 5.82 -5.28 3.37
N PRO A 82 5.11 -5.55 2.26
CA PRO A 82 5.62 -6.40 1.19
C PRO A 82 6.99 -5.95 0.70
N GLU A 83 7.89 -6.91 0.47
CA GLU A 83 9.26 -6.63 0.00
C GLU A 83 9.27 -5.78 -1.28
N ASP A 84 8.36 -6.07 -2.22
CA ASP A 84 8.17 -5.29 -3.45
C ASP A 84 7.92 -3.79 -3.18
N ILE A 85 7.16 -3.46 -2.13
CA ILE A 85 6.88 -2.06 -1.75
C ILE A 85 8.13 -1.44 -1.15
N THR A 86 8.82 -2.16 -0.28
CA THR A 86 10.09 -1.73 0.32
C THR A 86 11.13 -1.42 -0.76
N LEU A 87 11.26 -2.27 -1.78
CA LEU A 87 12.15 -2.07 -2.91
C LEU A 87 11.69 -0.92 -3.81
N ALA A 88 10.39 -0.68 -3.95
CA ALA A 88 9.86 0.40 -4.79
C ALA A 88 10.07 1.81 -4.22
N ILE A 89 9.97 1.99 -2.89
CA ILE A 89 10.03 3.31 -2.24
C ILE A 89 11.29 4.12 -2.63
N PRO A 90 12.52 3.56 -2.59
CA PRO A 90 13.71 4.30 -3.02
C PRO A 90 13.65 4.81 -4.45
N TYR A 91 13.13 4.00 -5.40
CA TYR A 91 12.98 4.43 -6.79
C TYR A 91 11.92 5.51 -6.94
N ILE A 92 10.82 5.43 -6.19
CA ILE A 92 9.79 6.47 -6.20
C ILE A 92 10.36 7.79 -5.69
N LYS A 93 11.16 7.77 -4.62
CA LYS A 93 11.84 8.99 -4.14
C LYS A 93 12.78 9.57 -5.20
N LYS A 94 13.61 8.74 -5.85
CA LYS A 94 14.45 9.18 -6.97
C LYS A 94 13.65 9.79 -8.13
N ILE A 95 12.49 9.22 -8.45
CA ILE A 95 11.58 9.77 -9.48
C ILE A 95 11.10 11.16 -9.06
N LEU A 96 10.64 11.31 -7.82
CA LEU A 96 10.14 12.59 -7.30
C LEU A 96 11.24 13.65 -7.29
N GLU A 97 12.45 13.29 -6.87
CA GLU A 97 13.65 14.14 -6.94
C GLU A 97 13.95 14.56 -8.38
N ALA A 98 14.00 13.62 -9.33
CA ALA A 98 14.22 13.91 -10.75
C ALA A 98 13.08 14.76 -11.35
N MET A 99 11.88 14.67 -10.81
CA MET A 99 10.73 15.49 -11.19
C MET A 99 10.68 16.85 -10.48
N ASN A 100 11.64 17.16 -9.60
CA ASN A 100 11.65 18.33 -8.73
C ASN A 100 10.35 18.48 -7.91
N ILE A 101 9.81 17.35 -7.46
CA ILE A 101 8.63 17.30 -6.59
C ILE A 101 9.09 17.13 -5.13
N PRO A 102 8.68 18.02 -4.22
CA PRO A 102 9.06 17.93 -2.81
C PRO A 102 8.60 16.65 -2.13
N ILE A 103 9.54 16.01 -1.45
CA ILE A 103 9.30 14.87 -0.58
C ILE A 103 9.15 15.41 0.85
N LEU A 104 7.97 15.23 1.44
CA LEU A 104 7.59 15.76 2.73
C LEU A 104 7.71 14.66 3.80
N ILE A 105 8.68 14.79 4.70
CA ILE A 105 8.97 13.79 5.72
C ILE A 105 9.30 14.48 7.04
N LYS A 106 8.71 14.00 8.13
CA LYS A 106 9.04 14.45 9.49
C LYS A 106 9.09 13.26 10.46
N PRO A 107 10.26 12.93 11.03
CA PRO A 107 10.37 11.89 12.04
C PRO A 107 9.43 12.14 13.23
N GLY A 108 8.75 11.09 13.68
CA GLY A 108 7.79 11.13 14.81
C GLY A 108 6.36 11.50 14.41
N PHE A 109 6.11 11.77 13.13
CA PHE A 109 4.79 12.06 12.57
C PHE A 109 4.52 11.19 11.35
N GLU A 110 3.24 10.93 11.09
CA GLU A 110 2.77 10.16 9.94
C GLU A 110 2.53 11.08 8.73
N ALA A 111 2.37 10.50 7.54
CA ALA A 111 2.18 11.28 6.31
C ALA A 111 0.90 12.12 6.36
N ASP A 112 -0.15 11.60 7.00
CA ASP A 112 -1.44 12.25 7.22
C ASP A 112 -1.33 13.49 8.12
N ASP A 113 -0.56 13.44 9.20
CA ASP A 113 -0.29 14.57 10.09
C ASP A 113 0.40 15.71 9.33
N ILE A 114 1.39 15.37 8.49
CA ILE A 114 2.11 16.33 7.65
C ILE A 114 1.15 16.96 6.63
N ILE A 115 0.37 16.15 5.93
CA ILE A 115 -0.59 16.63 4.92
C ILE A 115 -1.67 17.49 5.56
N GLY A 116 -2.24 17.05 6.69
CA GLY A 116 -3.25 17.81 7.44
C GLY A 116 -2.73 19.15 7.89
N THR A 117 -1.52 19.19 8.46
CA THR A 117 -0.86 20.45 8.85
C THR A 117 -0.68 21.40 7.66
N LEU A 118 -0.13 20.93 6.56
CA LEU A 118 0.11 21.77 5.37
C LEU A 118 -1.19 22.18 4.69
N ALA A 119 -2.20 21.32 4.66
CA ALA A 119 -3.51 21.63 4.09
C ALA A 119 -4.20 22.77 4.83
N LYS A 120 -4.22 22.72 6.17
CA LYS A 120 -4.80 23.79 7.01
C LYS A 120 -4.07 25.11 6.84
N ARG A 121 -2.73 25.09 6.77
CA ARG A 121 -1.93 26.32 6.56
C ARG A 121 -2.09 26.89 5.16
N ALA A 122 -2.11 26.04 4.13
CA ALA A 122 -2.32 26.47 2.75
C ALA A 122 -3.72 27.05 2.51
N SER A 123 -4.76 26.50 3.15
CA SER A 123 -6.14 27.01 3.10
C SER A 123 -6.23 28.48 3.54
N GLN A 124 -5.39 28.89 4.50
CA GLN A 124 -5.30 30.28 4.97
C GLN A 124 -4.57 31.22 3.98
N ALA A 125 -3.87 30.67 2.99
CA ALA A 125 -3.06 31.39 2.01
C ALA A 125 -3.68 31.41 0.59
N ASP A 126 -5.01 31.37 0.48
CA ASP A 126 -5.77 31.39 -0.78
C ASP A 126 -5.53 30.20 -1.74
N PHE A 127 -5.23 29.02 -1.18
CA PHE A 127 -5.13 27.78 -1.94
C PHE A 127 -6.43 26.98 -1.96
N THR A 128 -6.72 26.38 -3.11
CA THR A 128 -7.53 25.16 -3.17
C THR A 128 -6.61 23.97 -2.96
N VAL A 129 -6.83 23.21 -1.89
CA VAL A 129 -6.00 22.06 -1.51
C VAL A 129 -6.72 20.76 -1.85
N TYR A 130 -6.00 19.83 -2.49
CA TYR A 130 -6.45 18.47 -2.74
C TYR A 130 -5.51 17.49 -2.03
N MET A 131 -6.02 16.82 -1.01
CA MET A 131 -5.33 15.74 -0.30
C MET A 131 -5.62 14.43 -1.03
N MET A 132 -4.63 13.89 -1.73
CA MET A 132 -4.79 12.73 -2.57
C MET A 132 -4.50 11.45 -1.79
N THR A 133 -5.58 10.79 -1.38
CA THR A 133 -5.52 9.53 -0.63
C THR A 133 -6.87 8.81 -0.73
N PRO A 134 -6.91 7.47 -0.74
CA PRO A 134 -8.13 6.70 -0.51
C PRO A 134 -8.56 6.65 0.96
N ASP A 135 -7.70 7.05 1.89
CA ASP A 135 -7.90 6.88 3.33
C ASP A 135 -9.05 7.74 3.88
N LYS A 136 -10.07 7.08 4.43
CA LYS A 136 -11.29 7.70 4.96
C LYS A 136 -11.00 8.70 6.09
N ASP A 137 -9.90 8.55 6.82
CA ASP A 137 -9.60 9.34 8.02
C ASP A 137 -9.33 10.81 7.68
N TYR A 138 -8.86 11.09 6.45
CA TYR A 138 -8.71 12.44 5.91
C TYR A 138 -10.03 13.19 5.76
N GLY A 139 -11.17 12.49 5.86
CA GLY A 139 -12.49 13.12 5.95
C GLY A 139 -12.56 14.16 7.08
N GLN A 140 -11.81 13.99 8.17
CA GLN A 140 -11.77 14.95 9.28
C GLN A 140 -11.09 16.29 8.93
N LEU A 141 -10.35 16.35 7.81
CA LEU A 141 -9.54 17.51 7.44
C LEU A 141 -10.23 18.45 6.43
N VAL A 142 -11.33 18.03 5.80
CA VAL A 142 -12.00 18.81 4.74
C VAL A 142 -12.55 20.14 5.26
N GLU A 143 -12.51 21.16 4.41
CA GLU A 143 -13.00 22.52 4.65
C GLU A 143 -13.53 23.09 3.33
N GLU A 144 -13.97 24.35 3.32
CA GLU A 144 -14.46 25.02 2.10
C GLU A 144 -13.44 24.97 0.94
N ASN A 145 -12.15 25.06 1.25
CA ASN A 145 -11.06 25.04 0.27
C ASN A 145 -10.16 23.79 0.35
N ILE A 146 -10.50 22.81 1.19
CA ILE A 146 -9.71 21.58 1.37
C ILE A 146 -10.57 20.39 0.99
N TYR A 147 -10.12 19.63 0.00
CA TYR A 147 -10.83 18.50 -0.58
C TYR A 147 -10.01 17.22 -0.45
N MET A 148 -10.68 16.11 -0.18
CA MET A 148 -10.11 14.78 -0.30
C MET A 148 -10.26 14.30 -1.75
N TYR A 149 -9.16 13.90 -2.39
CA TYR A 149 -9.11 13.45 -3.78
C TYR A 149 -8.81 11.95 -3.84
N LYS A 150 -9.80 11.14 -4.20
CA LYS A 150 -9.66 9.69 -4.34
C LYS A 150 -9.37 9.33 -5.80
N PRO A 151 -8.21 8.73 -6.12
CA PRO A 151 -7.88 8.36 -7.49
C PRO A 151 -8.83 7.28 -8.04
N ALA A 152 -9.23 7.46 -9.29
CA ALA A 152 -10.05 6.54 -10.08
C ALA A 152 -9.60 5.06 -9.96
N LEU A 153 -10.47 4.17 -9.49
CA LEU A 153 -10.18 2.75 -9.30
C LEU A 153 -10.94 1.88 -10.34
N GLY A 154 -10.24 0.98 -11.02
CA GLY A 154 -10.88 -0.09 -11.81
C GLY A 154 -11.86 0.38 -12.90
N GLY A 155 -11.59 1.50 -13.56
CA GLY A 155 -12.46 2.07 -14.60
C GLY A 155 -13.57 3.00 -14.10
N LYS A 156 -13.72 3.18 -12.78
CA LYS A 156 -14.56 4.23 -12.19
C LYS A 156 -13.91 5.60 -12.33
N GLU A 157 -14.72 6.65 -12.30
CA GLU A 157 -14.22 8.03 -12.25
C GLU A 157 -13.57 8.34 -10.89
N ARG A 158 -12.75 9.39 -10.86
CA ARG A 158 -12.20 9.94 -9.61
C ARG A 158 -13.32 10.47 -8.73
N GLU A 159 -13.12 10.42 -7.42
CA GLU A 159 -14.05 11.02 -6.46
C GLU A 159 -13.36 12.17 -5.74
N ILE A 160 -14.08 13.28 -5.57
CA ILE A 160 -13.61 14.44 -4.83
C ILE A 160 -14.63 14.68 -3.73
N TRP A 161 -14.19 14.60 -2.48
CA TRP A 161 -15.05 14.82 -1.32
C TRP A 161 -14.67 16.15 -0.66
N GLY A 162 -15.61 17.09 -0.62
CA GLY A 162 -15.55 18.28 0.22
C GLY A 162 -16.41 18.10 1.47
N VAL A 163 -16.75 19.20 2.12
CA VAL A 163 -17.56 19.20 3.36
C VAL A 163 -18.88 18.45 3.15
N LYS A 164 -19.62 18.77 2.08
CA LYS A 164 -20.93 18.19 1.81
C LYS A 164 -20.85 16.66 1.67
N GLU A 165 -19.94 16.17 0.84
CA GLU A 165 -19.79 14.75 0.56
C GLU A 165 -19.37 13.99 1.83
N VAL A 166 -18.49 14.56 2.66
CA VAL A 166 -18.10 13.95 3.94
C VAL A 166 -19.28 13.89 4.90
N LEU A 167 -20.03 14.98 5.08
CA LEU A 167 -21.21 15.00 5.97
C LEU A 167 -22.25 13.95 5.56
N GLU A 168 -22.52 13.83 4.25
CA GLU A 168 -23.47 12.86 3.70
C GLU A 168 -22.99 11.40 3.85
N ASN A 169 -21.72 11.12 3.52
CA ASN A 169 -21.17 9.75 3.60
C ASN A 169 -21.03 9.26 5.04
N TRP A 170 -20.64 10.15 5.96
CA TRP A 170 -20.46 9.81 7.37
C TRP A 170 -21.75 9.95 8.20
N GLY A 171 -22.82 10.52 7.64
CA GLY A 171 -24.08 10.70 8.36
C GLY A 171 -23.96 11.64 9.57
N ILE A 172 -23.16 12.69 9.46
CA ILE A 172 -22.81 13.65 10.52
C ILE A 172 -23.25 15.07 10.16
N ALA A 173 -23.34 15.94 11.17
CA ALA A 173 -23.70 17.34 11.00
C ALA A 173 -22.46 18.25 10.87
N GLU A 174 -21.36 17.89 11.51
CA GLU A 174 -20.11 18.66 11.55
C GLU A 174 -18.90 17.79 11.25
N ILE A 175 -17.88 18.32 10.55
CA ILE A 175 -16.70 17.55 10.13
C ILE A 175 -15.89 17.00 11.30
N SER A 176 -15.85 17.71 12.44
CA SER A 176 -15.16 17.25 13.64
C SER A 176 -15.70 15.90 14.16
N GLN A 177 -16.96 15.57 13.85
CA GLN A 177 -17.63 14.34 14.27
C GLN A 177 -17.10 13.09 13.58
N VAL A 178 -16.29 13.20 12.51
CA VAL A 178 -15.58 12.06 11.93
C VAL A 178 -14.74 11.36 13.00
N THR A 179 -14.00 12.12 13.79
CA THR A 179 -13.15 11.59 14.87
C THR A 179 -13.97 11.00 16.01
N ASP A 180 -15.14 11.55 16.29
CA ASP A 180 -16.07 11.00 17.27
C ASP A 180 -16.62 9.63 16.83
N ILE A 181 -16.99 9.48 15.56
CA ILE A 181 -17.42 8.19 15.01
C ILE A 181 -16.28 7.17 15.08
N LEU A 182 -15.07 7.53 14.64
CA LEU A 182 -13.89 6.67 14.72
C LEU A 182 -13.57 6.28 16.17
N GLY A 183 -13.69 7.20 17.12
CA GLY A 183 -13.48 6.92 18.53
C GLY A 183 -14.48 5.93 19.13
N LEU A 184 -15.72 5.93 18.64
CA LEU A 184 -16.74 4.97 19.09
C LEU A 184 -16.63 3.61 18.41
N GLN A 185 -16.41 3.58 17.09
CA GLN A 185 -16.42 2.33 16.33
C GLN A 185 -15.06 1.62 16.32
N GLY A 186 -13.98 2.36 16.55
CA GLY A 186 -12.61 1.88 16.37
C GLY A 186 -12.17 1.85 14.90
N ASP A 187 -11.01 1.27 14.68
CA ASP A 187 -10.47 1.00 13.35
C ASP A 187 -9.62 -0.28 13.40
N SER A 188 -10.07 -1.34 12.71
CA SER A 188 -9.36 -2.61 12.66
C SER A 188 -8.04 -2.54 11.87
N SER A 189 -7.93 -1.65 10.88
CA SER A 189 -6.72 -1.45 10.06
C SER A 189 -5.55 -0.96 10.90
N ASP A 190 -5.86 -0.05 11.82
CA ASP A 190 -4.91 0.62 12.69
C ASP A 190 -4.90 0.05 14.12
N ASN A 191 -5.67 -1.01 14.35
CA ASN A 191 -5.88 -1.65 15.64
C ASN A 191 -6.39 -0.67 16.73
N ILE A 192 -7.20 0.32 16.34
CA ILE A 192 -7.88 1.24 17.24
C ILE A 192 -9.12 0.53 17.82
N PRO A 193 -9.24 0.39 19.15
CA PRO A 193 -10.17 -0.56 19.75
C PRO A 193 -11.64 -0.11 19.75
N GLY A 194 -11.91 1.20 19.75
CA GLY A 194 -13.27 1.75 19.84
C GLY A 194 -13.99 1.39 21.15
N ILE A 195 -15.32 1.45 21.16
CA ILE A 195 -16.15 0.93 22.25
C ILE A 195 -16.82 -0.37 21.78
N PRO A 196 -16.59 -1.51 22.48
CA PRO A 196 -17.15 -2.79 22.07
C PRO A 196 -18.67 -2.75 21.85
N GLY A 197 -19.13 -3.33 20.74
CA GLY A 197 -20.55 -3.39 20.39
C GLY A 197 -21.13 -2.09 19.81
N ILE A 198 -20.31 -1.07 19.59
CA ILE A 198 -20.67 0.12 18.82
C ILE A 198 -19.96 0.01 17.46
N GLY A 199 -20.73 -0.19 16.39
CA GLY A 199 -20.23 -0.09 15.02
C GLY A 199 -20.72 1.20 14.36
N GLU A 200 -20.31 1.44 13.12
CA GLU A 200 -20.58 2.67 12.34
C GLU A 200 -22.00 3.22 12.49
N LYS A 201 -23.03 2.42 12.19
CA LYS A 201 -24.43 2.87 12.27
C LYS A 201 -24.89 3.23 13.67
N THR A 202 -24.33 2.57 14.69
CA THR A 202 -24.65 2.88 16.09
C THR A 202 -23.90 4.13 16.53
N ALA A 203 -22.63 4.28 16.13
CA ALA A 203 -21.83 5.48 16.36
C ALA A 203 -22.52 6.71 15.75
N GLN A 204 -22.94 6.65 14.49
CA GLN A 204 -23.70 7.73 13.82
C GLN A 204 -24.93 8.17 14.61
N LYS A 205 -25.75 7.22 15.09
CA LYS A 205 -26.95 7.54 15.89
C LYS A 205 -26.60 8.20 17.21
N LEU A 206 -25.59 7.69 17.91
CA LEU A 206 -25.16 8.23 19.20
C LEU A 206 -24.56 9.63 19.03
N ILE A 207 -23.76 9.86 18.00
CA ILE A 207 -23.18 11.18 17.72
C ILE A 207 -24.22 12.17 17.22
N ALA A 208 -25.23 11.73 16.46
CA ALA A 208 -26.37 12.60 16.11
C ALA A 208 -27.17 13.06 17.35
N GLU A 209 -27.27 12.22 18.40
CA GLU A 209 -28.01 12.54 19.63
C GLU A 209 -27.17 13.32 20.66
N TYR A 210 -25.91 12.91 20.86
CA TYR A 210 -25.04 13.43 21.93
C TYR A 210 -23.94 14.38 21.43
N ASN A 211 -23.81 14.57 20.11
CA ASN A 211 -22.86 15.44 19.43
C ASN A 211 -21.38 15.03 19.49
N SER A 212 -20.88 14.52 20.62
CA SER A 212 -19.49 14.08 20.78
C SER A 212 -19.35 12.87 21.71
N VAL A 213 -18.19 12.19 21.67
CA VAL A 213 -17.86 11.07 22.57
C VAL A 213 -17.90 11.50 24.04
N GLU A 214 -17.35 12.67 24.36
CA GLU A 214 -17.31 13.20 25.72
C GLU A 214 -18.73 13.45 26.26
N ASN A 215 -19.59 14.04 25.43
CA ASN A 215 -20.99 14.28 25.81
C ASN A 215 -21.78 12.98 25.95
N LEU A 216 -21.54 11.99 25.09
CA LEU A 216 -22.13 10.65 25.21
C LEU A 216 -21.76 10.02 26.55
N ILE A 217 -20.48 10.04 26.92
CA ILE A 217 -19.97 9.48 28.18
C ILE A 217 -20.57 10.23 29.38
N ALA A 218 -20.61 11.57 29.32
CA ALA A 218 -21.20 12.38 30.38
C ALA A 218 -22.70 12.14 30.60
N ASN A 219 -23.41 11.62 29.59
CA ASN A 219 -24.84 11.30 29.64
C ASN A 219 -25.10 9.78 29.54
N ALA A 220 -24.11 8.94 29.86
CA ALA A 220 -24.24 7.49 29.73
C ALA A 220 -25.36 6.90 30.62
N ASP A 221 -25.81 7.63 31.64
CA ASP A 221 -26.94 7.27 32.50
C ASP A 221 -28.27 7.17 31.75
N LYS A 222 -28.45 7.97 30.69
CA LYS A 222 -29.65 8.02 29.83
C LYS A 222 -29.73 6.90 28.80
N LEU A 223 -28.62 6.20 28.56
CA LEU A 223 -28.57 5.06 27.66
C LEU A 223 -29.28 3.84 28.27
N ALA A 224 -29.55 2.82 27.45
CA ALA A 224 -30.20 1.59 27.90
C ALA A 224 -29.48 0.34 27.40
N GLY A 225 -29.62 -0.76 28.16
CA GLY A 225 -29.11 -2.07 27.82
C GLY A 225 -27.58 -2.13 27.71
N LYS A 226 -27.09 -3.05 26.88
CA LYS A 226 -25.66 -3.37 26.74
C LYS A 226 -24.81 -2.17 26.26
N ILE A 227 -25.41 -1.24 25.51
CA ILE A 227 -24.72 -0.03 25.05
C ILE A 227 -24.34 0.86 26.24
N LYS A 228 -25.26 1.06 27.20
CA LYS A 228 -24.96 1.79 28.44
C LYS A 228 -23.80 1.17 29.18
N ASP A 229 -23.87 -0.13 29.42
CA ASP A 229 -22.85 -0.86 30.18
C ASP A 229 -21.48 -0.74 29.52
N ASN A 230 -21.42 -0.83 28.18
CA ASN A 230 -20.19 -0.70 27.42
C ASN A 230 -19.65 0.75 27.40
N VAL A 231 -20.51 1.75 27.21
CA VAL A 231 -20.08 3.17 27.25
C VAL A 231 -19.50 3.53 28.61
N ILE A 232 -20.12 3.07 29.71
CA ILE A 232 -19.60 3.31 31.07
C ILE A 232 -18.27 2.56 31.28
N LYS A 233 -18.22 1.27 30.91
CA LYS A 233 -17.06 0.41 31.17
C LYS A 233 -15.84 0.78 30.32
N PHE A 234 -16.06 1.21 29.08
CA PHE A 234 -15.01 1.48 28.09
C PHE A 234 -14.93 2.98 27.73
N ALA A 235 -15.37 3.87 28.63
CA ALA A 235 -15.34 5.32 28.43
C ALA A 235 -13.93 5.81 28.06
N ASP A 236 -12.93 5.47 28.88
CA ASP A 236 -11.53 5.87 28.66
C ASP A 236 -10.98 5.29 27.35
N GLN A 237 -11.39 4.07 26.98
CA GLN A 237 -11.00 3.43 25.73
C GLN A 237 -11.58 4.15 24.51
N GLY A 238 -12.83 4.63 24.58
CA GLY A 238 -13.44 5.44 23.53
C GLY A 238 -12.74 6.79 23.36
N ILE A 239 -12.38 7.44 24.47
CA ILE A 239 -11.60 8.68 24.45
C ILE A 239 -10.20 8.46 23.85
N LEU A 240 -9.50 7.41 24.29
CA LEU A 240 -8.21 7.03 23.72
C LEU A 240 -8.32 6.74 22.22
N SER A 241 -9.35 5.99 21.81
CA SER A 241 -9.58 5.65 20.41
C SER A 241 -9.81 6.90 19.56
N LYS A 242 -10.58 7.87 20.06
CA LYS A 242 -10.75 9.18 19.42
C LYS A 242 -9.40 9.90 19.29
N GLN A 243 -8.61 9.96 20.36
CA GLN A 243 -7.29 10.61 20.34
C GLN A 243 -6.33 9.98 19.32
N LEU A 244 -6.32 8.65 19.20
CA LEU A 244 -5.50 7.94 18.23
C LEU A 244 -5.94 8.21 16.79
N ALA A 245 -7.25 8.33 16.54
CA ALA A 245 -7.80 8.59 15.21
C ALA A 245 -7.70 10.07 14.76
N VAL A 246 -7.39 10.99 15.66
CA VAL A 246 -7.23 12.42 15.32
C VAL A 246 -5.91 12.60 14.58
N ILE A 247 -5.97 13.21 13.40
CA ILE A 247 -4.79 13.64 12.63
C ILE A 247 -4.23 14.92 13.28
N ASP A 248 -2.94 14.94 13.60
CA ASP A 248 -2.29 16.11 14.18
C ASP A 248 -2.01 17.17 13.11
N ILE A 249 -2.64 18.34 13.26
CA ILE A 249 -2.48 19.49 12.36
C ILE A 249 -1.42 20.49 12.84
N ASN A 250 -0.64 20.15 13.88
CA ASN A 250 0.37 21.01 14.49
C ASN A 250 1.80 20.47 14.32
N VAL A 251 2.06 19.71 13.25
CA VAL A 251 3.40 19.22 12.95
C VAL A 251 4.36 20.41 12.81
N PRO A 252 5.58 20.35 13.39
CA PRO A 252 6.57 21.42 13.28
C PRO A 252 7.29 21.36 11.92
N VAL A 253 6.52 21.61 10.87
CA VAL A 253 6.93 21.83 9.48
C VAL A 253 6.44 23.21 9.08
N ASP A 254 7.20 23.95 8.29
CA ASP A 254 6.79 25.26 7.79
C ASP A 254 6.09 25.14 6.43
N PHE A 255 5.09 25.99 6.19
CA PHE A 255 4.45 26.09 4.89
C PHE A 255 5.21 27.16 4.08
N GLU A 256 6.13 26.70 3.24
CA GLU A 256 6.87 27.53 2.31
C GLU A 256 6.33 27.29 0.90
N GLU A 257 5.55 28.25 0.39
CA GLU A 257 4.89 28.14 -0.91
C GLU A 257 5.90 27.85 -2.03
N GLU A 258 7.03 28.55 -2.01
CA GLU A 258 8.06 28.50 -3.05
C GLU A 258 8.62 27.09 -3.24
N ASN A 259 8.71 26.33 -2.16
CA ASN A 259 9.21 24.96 -2.20
C ASN A 259 8.21 24.01 -2.86
N LEU A 260 6.90 24.32 -2.82
CA LEU A 260 5.85 23.47 -3.35
C LEU A 260 5.51 23.77 -4.81
N ILE A 261 6.09 24.82 -5.42
CA ILE A 261 5.83 25.20 -6.81
C ILE A 261 6.22 24.05 -7.75
N LEU A 262 5.28 23.65 -8.61
CA LEU A 262 5.58 22.67 -9.66
C LEU A 262 6.57 23.27 -10.65
N SER A 263 7.76 22.66 -10.75
CA SER A 263 8.84 23.09 -11.63
C SER A 263 9.12 22.08 -12.74
N GLU A 264 9.93 22.48 -13.73
CA GLU A 264 10.36 21.58 -14.81
C GLU A 264 11.25 20.47 -14.24
N TYR A 265 11.03 19.23 -14.68
CA TYR A 265 11.82 18.07 -14.26
C TYR A 265 13.22 18.04 -14.88
N ASN A 266 14.17 17.37 -14.24
CA ASN A 266 15.49 17.10 -14.82
C ASN A 266 15.38 15.99 -15.87
N LYS A 267 15.49 16.38 -17.15
CA LYS A 267 15.36 15.48 -18.30
C LYS A 267 16.37 14.33 -18.31
N ASN A 268 17.60 14.59 -17.88
CA ASN A 268 18.66 13.59 -17.92
C ASN A 268 18.43 12.55 -16.81
N ASP A 269 18.33 13.02 -15.56
CA ASP A 269 18.16 12.16 -14.40
C ASP A 269 16.86 11.32 -14.51
N LEU A 270 15.76 11.96 -14.93
CA LEU A 270 14.50 11.26 -15.15
C LEU A 270 14.61 10.28 -16.32
N GLY A 271 15.32 10.66 -17.39
CA GLY A 271 15.47 9.84 -18.59
C GLY A 271 16.26 8.55 -18.33
N ASP A 272 17.35 8.64 -17.55
CA ASP A 272 18.19 7.52 -17.16
C ASP A 272 17.42 6.58 -16.20
N LEU A 273 16.71 7.14 -15.23
CA LEU A 273 15.91 6.37 -14.27
C LEU A 273 14.75 5.62 -14.96
N LEU A 274 14.10 6.24 -15.94
CA LEU A 274 13.05 5.59 -16.72
C LEU A 274 13.61 4.47 -17.63
N ASP A 275 14.86 4.56 -18.07
CA ASP A 275 15.52 3.47 -18.82
C ASP A 275 15.87 2.31 -17.90
N GLU A 276 16.43 2.59 -16.72
CA GLU A 276 16.72 1.59 -15.67
C GLU A 276 15.46 0.81 -15.27
N LEU A 277 14.33 1.50 -15.11
CA LEU A 277 13.03 0.90 -14.78
C LEU A 277 12.30 0.31 -16.01
N GLU A 278 12.87 0.42 -17.22
CA GLU A 278 12.29 0.00 -18.49
C GLU A 278 10.91 0.62 -18.82
N PHE A 279 10.66 1.83 -18.33
CA PHE A 279 9.40 2.57 -18.48
C PHE A 279 9.28 3.29 -19.83
N ARG A 280 9.55 2.58 -20.93
CA ARG A 280 9.64 3.13 -22.30
C ARG A 280 8.40 3.91 -22.73
N THR A 281 7.20 3.42 -22.43
CA THR A 281 5.95 4.10 -22.78
C THR A 281 5.78 5.40 -22.00
N ILE A 282 6.15 5.41 -20.71
CA ILE A 282 6.09 6.62 -19.88
C ILE A 282 7.13 7.64 -20.37
N LYS A 283 8.36 7.19 -20.65
CA LYS A 283 9.43 8.03 -21.19
C LYS A 283 9.02 8.73 -22.48
N ALA A 284 8.48 7.97 -23.44
CA ALA A 284 7.99 8.51 -24.69
C ALA A 284 6.86 9.53 -24.50
N GLU A 285 5.95 9.28 -23.55
CA GLU A 285 4.85 10.18 -23.23
C GLU A 285 5.33 11.50 -22.61
N ILE A 286 6.29 11.44 -21.69
CA ILE A 286 6.83 12.63 -21.00
C ILE A 286 7.69 13.47 -21.95
N PHE A 287 8.57 12.84 -22.73
CA PHE A 287 9.51 13.55 -23.61
C PHE A 287 8.96 13.83 -25.01
N GLY A 288 7.76 13.33 -25.34
CA GLY A 288 7.15 13.50 -26.66
C GLY A 288 7.88 12.74 -27.77
N GLU A 289 8.65 11.71 -27.43
CA GLU A 289 9.35 10.86 -28.38
C GLU A 289 8.39 9.90 -29.06
N LYS A 290 8.46 9.79 -30.39
CA LYS A 290 7.74 8.74 -31.11
C LYS A 290 8.40 7.40 -30.81
N LEU A 291 7.71 6.51 -30.11
CA LEU A 291 8.12 5.11 -29.97
C LEU A 291 8.34 4.54 -31.37
N GLN A 292 9.60 4.31 -31.75
CA GLN A 292 9.86 3.54 -32.95
C GLN A 292 9.37 2.11 -32.69
N PRO A 293 8.51 1.55 -33.56
CA PRO A 293 8.20 0.13 -33.46
C PRO A 293 9.52 -0.64 -33.49
N LYS A 294 9.65 -1.67 -32.65
CA LYS A 294 10.76 -2.64 -32.79
C LYS A 294 10.88 -2.96 -34.29
N PRO A 295 12.07 -2.89 -34.90
CA PRO A 295 12.22 -3.41 -36.26
C PRO A 295 11.69 -4.84 -36.23
N LYS A 296 10.63 -5.10 -37.01
CA LYS A 296 10.23 -6.47 -37.32
C LYS A 296 11.43 -7.07 -38.01
N VAL A 297 12.20 -7.89 -37.29
CA VAL A 297 13.16 -8.78 -37.91
C VAL A 297 12.32 -9.71 -38.77
N THR A 298 12.27 -9.42 -40.07
CA THR A 298 11.79 -10.37 -41.06
C THR A 298 12.76 -11.54 -41.01
N GLN A 299 12.44 -12.58 -40.24
CA GLN A 299 13.20 -13.83 -40.26
C GLN A 299 12.99 -14.47 -41.63
N GLN A 300 13.85 -14.13 -42.59
CA GLN A 300 14.19 -15.06 -43.66
C GLN A 300 15.24 -16.02 -43.10
N GLY A 301 14.76 -17.21 -42.73
CA GLY A 301 15.50 -18.48 -42.71
C GLY A 301 16.94 -18.45 -42.21
N GLN A 302 17.13 -18.45 -40.90
CA GLN A 302 18.24 -19.19 -40.27
C GLN A 302 17.82 -19.54 -38.84
N MET A 303 17.90 -20.83 -38.49
CA MET A 303 17.53 -21.36 -37.19
C MET A 303 18.48 -20.79 -36.13
N ASP A 304 17.98 -19.90 -35.28
CA ASP A 304 18.68 -19.41 -34.09
C ASP A 304 18.43 -20.39 -32.93
N LEU A 305 19.49 -21.06 -32.49
CA LEU A 305 19.51 -22.08 -31.43
C LEU A 305 19.53 -21.50 -30.00
N PHE A 306 19.33 -20.18 -29.85
CA PHE A 306 19.39 -19.45 -28.57
C PHE A 306 18.28 -18.40 -28.41
N ALA A 307 17.03 -18.75 -28.75
CA ALA A 307 15.88 -17.93 -28.40
C ALA A 307 15.36 -18.30 -26.99
N SER A 308 15.51 -17.41 -26.02
CA SER A 308 14.86 -17.53 -24.70
C SER A 308 13.33 -17.48 -24.87
N PRO A 309 12.56 -18.41 -24.28
CA PRO A 309 11.10 -18.39 -24.40
C PRO A 309 10.52 -17.24 -23.58
N GLN A 310 9.78 -16.35 -24.26
CA GLN A 310 8.88 -15.40 -23.61
C GLN A 310 7.77 -16.16 -22.90
N GLN A 311 7.74 -16.05 -21.56
CA GLN A 311 6.75 -16.70 -20.71
C GLN A 311 5.35 -16.10 -20.94
N PRO A 312 4.29 -16.92 -21.07
CA PRO A 312 2.92 -16.46 -21.00
C PRO A 312 2.55 -16.08 -19.55
N ALA A 313 1.60 -15.16 -19.39
CA ALA A 313 1.09 -14.71 -18.09
C ALA A 313 0.61 -15.91 -17.25
N LYS A 314 1.12 -16.00 -16.01
CA LYS A 314 0.77 -17.02 -15.01
C LYS A 314 -0.70 -16.90 -14.59
N VAL A 315 -1.40 -18.03 -14.50
CA VAL A 315 -2.68 -18.14 -13.81
C VAL A 315 -2.37 -18.53 -12.37
N LEU A 316 -2.84 -17.75 -11.39
CA LEU A 316 -2.69 -18.03 -9.95
C LEU A 316 -3.43 -19.33 -9.60
N ASP A 317 -2.84 -20.17 -8.75
CA ASP A 317 -3.51 -21.35 -8.21
C ASP A 317 -4.60 -20.97 -7.19
N ALA A 318 -5.53 -21.88 -6.91
CA ALA A 318 -6.73 -21.59 -6.14
C ALA A 318 -6.45 -21.14 -4.69
N GLU A 319 -5.34 -21.60 -4.09
CA GLU A 319 -4.95 -21.24 -2.72
C GLU A 319 -4.28 -19.88 -2.67
N THR A 320 -3.38 -19.56 -3.62
CA THR A 320 -2.83 -18.20 -3.76
C THR A 320 -3.91 -17.21 -4.14
N GLN A 321 -4.87 -17.63 -4.98
CA GLN A 321 -6.04 -16.85 -5.33
C GLN A 321 -6.90 -16.56 -4.09
N ALA A 322 -7.08 -17.52 -3.17
CA ALA A 322 -7.81 -17.30 -1.93
C ALA A 322 -7.08 -16.34 -0.96
N ILE A 323 -5.74 -16.40 -0.88
CA ILE A 323 -4.94 -15.45 -0.09
C ILE A 323 -5.00 -14.04 -0.69
N VAL A 324 -4.82 -13.94 -2.01
CA VAL A 324 -4.94 -12.68 -2.75
C VAL A 324 -6.35 -12.12 -2.63
N ASP A 325 -7.39 -12.95 -2.69
CA ASP A 325 -8.78 -12.52 -2.54
C ASP A 325 -9.09 -12.08 -1.11
N LYS A 326 -8.53 -12.75 -0.10
CA LYS A 326 -8.64 -12.34 1.31
C LYS A 326 -7.91 -11.02 1.57
N GLN A 327 -6.70 -10.85 1.03
CA GLN A 327 -5.95 -9.58 1.11
C GLN A 327 -6.70 -8.46 0.39
N ILE A 328 -7.20 -8.72 -0.83
CA ILE A 328 -8.05 -7.77 -1.57
C ILE A 328 -9.32 -7.43 -0.76
N GLN A 329 -9.92 -8.38 -0.04
CA GLN A 329 -11.09 -8.13 0.80
C GLN A 329 -10.75 -7.27 2.02
N GLU A 330 -9.67 -7.55 2.74
CA GLU A 330 -9.18 -6.72 3.86
C GLU A 330 -8.84 -5.30 3.38
N ILE A 331 -8.22 -5.17 2.21
CA ILE A 331 -7.94 -3.90 1.54
C ILE A 331 -9.23 -3.19 1.12
N ASN A 332 -10.22 -3.89 0.57
CA ASN A 332 -11.51 -3.29 0.22
C ASN A 332 -12.24 -2.76 1.46
N GLU A 333 -12.04 -3.37 2.63
CA GLU A 333 -12.55 -2.86 3.92
C GLU A 333 -11.76 -1.64 4.41
N ILE A 334 -10.43 -1.62 4.24
CA ILE A 334 -9.55 -0.48 4.59
C ILE A 334 -9.81 0.73 3.67
N PHE A 335 -10.08 0.50 2.38
CA PHE A 335 -10.20 1.52 1.34
C PHE A 335 -11.65 1.76 0.85
N GLY A 336 -12.66 1.16 1.49
CA GLY A 336 -14.08 1.39 1.21
C GLY A 336 -14.57 0.98 -0.19
N VAL A 337 -14.09 -0.15 -0.72
CA VAL A 337 -14.34 -0.56 -2.12
C VAL A 337 -15.50 -1.57 -2.20
N SER A 338 -16.60 -1.19 -2.85
CA SER A 338 -17.64 -2.12 -3.29
C SER A 338 -17.25 -2.79 -4.62
N THR A 339 -17.20 -4.11 -4.63
CA THR A 339 -16.94 -4.97 -5.79
C THR A 339 -17.92 -4.68 -6.93
N ALA A 340 -17.43 -4.19 -8.06
CA ALA A 340 -18.19 -4.19 -9.31
C ALA A 340 -17.28 -4.39 -10.55
N ILE A 341 -17.40 -5.59 -11.12
CA ILE A 341 -17.55 -5.95 -12.54
C ILE A 341 -16.58 -5.32 -13.55
N ILE A 342 -15.73 -6.19 -14.10
CA ILE A 342 -14.91 -5.99 -15.30
C ILE A 342 -15.83 -5.81 -16.52
N PRO A 343 -15.72 -4.72 -17.31
CA PRO A 343 -16.41 -4.65 -18.59
C PRO A 343 -15.68 -5.54 -19.60
N THR A 344 -16.39 -6.56 -20.09
CA THR A 344 -16.07 -7.29 -21.31
C THR A 344 -16.40 -6.40 -22.52
N GLU A 345 -15.40 -6.02 -23.31
CA GLU A 345 -15.64 -5.54 -24.68
C GLU A 345 -15.24 -6.61 -25.69
N ASN A 346 -16.26 -7.12 -26.37
CA ASN A 346 -16.18 -7.83 -27.63
C ASN A 346 -15.58 -6.92 -28.71
N GLN A 347 -14.43 -7.27 -29.27
CA GLN A 347 -14.20 -7.17 -30.72
C GLN A 347 -13.43 -8.39 -31.21
N SER A 348 -14.05 -9.06 -32.17
CA SER A 348 -13.66 -10.30 -32.82
C SER A 348 -12.35 -10.17 -33.62
N VAL A 349 -11.38 -11.04 -33.35
CA VAL A 349 -10.36 -11.45 -34.33
C VAL A 349 -10.12 -12.97 -34.19
N GLU A 350 -10.08 -13.65 -35.33
CA GLU A 350 -10.14 -15.09 -35.54
C GLU A 350 -9.08 -15.90 -34.79
N MET A 351 -9.49 -17.09 -34.32
CA MET A 351 -8.61 -18.12 -33.79
C MET A 351 -7.76 -18.75 -34.90
N VAL A 352 -6.46 -18.84 -34.66
CA VAL A 352 -5.63 -19.93 -35.19
C VAL A 352 -4.99 -20.64 -34.00
N SER A 353 -5.46 -21.85 -33.75
CA SER A 353 -4.91 -22.80 -32.80
C SER A 353 -3.64 -23.43 -33.37
N THR A 354 -2.75 -23.86 -32.45
CA THR A 354 -1.79 -24.99 -32.50
C THR A 354 -0.36 -24.62 -32.07
N ILE A 355 -0.03 -24.74 -30.78
CA ILE A 355 1.34 -25.04 -30.30
C ILE A 355 1.22 -25.90 -29.00
N PRO A 356 2.05 -26.94 -28.79
CA PRO A 356 1.77 -28.04 -27.86
C PRO A 356 2.14 -27.75 -26.40
N VAL A 357 1.41 -28.40 -25.48
CA VAL A 357 1.64 -28.37 -24.03
C VAL A 357 2.82 -29.27 -23.67
N PRO A 358 3.84 -28.82 -22.91
CA PRO A 358 4.85 -29.72 -22.38
C PRO A 358 4.28 -30.55 -21.22
N GLU A 359 4.52 -31.85 -21.24
CA GLU A 359 3.86 -32.86 -20.40
C GLU A 359 4.30 -32.93 -18.93
N LYS A 360 5.30 -32.17 -18.45
CA LYS A 360 5.79 -32.31 -17.05
C LYS A 360 6.27 -31.00 -16.41
N ASN A 361 5.89 -30.84 -15.15
CA ASN A 361 6.38 -29.78 -14.26
C ASN A 361 7.87 -29.97 -13.94
N THR A 362 8.62 -28.88 -13.92
CA THR A 362 10.05 -28.75 -13.60
C THR A 362 10.24 -27.78 -12.43
N ILE A 363 11.46 -27.69 -11.87
CA ILE A 363 11.77 -26.75 -10.77
C ILE A 363 11.52 -25.28 -11.16
N GLU A 364 11.68 -24.95 -12.44
CA GLU A 364 11.51 -23.59 -12.99
C GLU A 364 10.04 -23.24 -13.30
N THR A 365 9.16 -24.24 -13.37
CA THR A 365 7.74 -24.09 -13.74
C THR A 365 6.80 -24.31 -12.56
N THR A 366 7.34 -24.73 -11.42
CA THR A 366 6.62 -24.89 -10.15
C THR A 366 7.02 -23.75 -9.23
N LEU A 367 6.06 -23.04 -8.65
CA LEU A 367 6.33 -21.98 -7.68
C LEU A 367 6.89 -22.61 -6.40
N HIS A 368 8.01 -22.10 -5.90
CA HIS A 368 8.60 -22.50 -4.63
C HIS A 368 8.82 -21.26 -3.76
N GLN A 369 8.60 -21.39 -2.45
CA GLN A 369 8.94 -20.39 -1.44
C GLN A 369 10.11 -20.90 -0.64
N TYR A 370 11.19 -20.11 -0.60
CA TYR A 370 12.40 -20.44 0.13
C TYR A 370 12.69 -19.36 1.16
N HIS A 371 12.91 -19.77 2.40
CA HIS A 371 13.19 -18.89 3.53
C HIS A 371 14.62 -19.14 4.01
N LEU A 372 15.44 -18.10 4.06
CA LEU A 372 16.77 -18.16 4.68
C LEU A 372 16.65 -17.81 6.17
N ILE A 373 17.19 -18.66 7.03
CA ILE A 373 17.09 -18.57 8.49
C ILE A 373 18.49 -18.38 9.07
N ASP A 374 19.01 -17.16 9.00
CA ASP A 374 20.41 -16.80 9.27
C ASP A 374 20.66 -16.12 10.62
N SER A 375 19.65 -16.08 11.50
CA SER A 375 19.75 -15.48 12.83
C SER A 375 19.11 -16.34 13.92
N GLU A 376 19.61 -16.23 15.15
CA GLU A 376 19.13 -17.03 16.30
C GLU A 376 17.63 -16.82 16.57
N SER A 377 17.11 -15.61 16.37
CA SER A 377 15.69 -15.30 16.49
C SER A 377 14.85 -16.01 15.43
N LEU A 378 15.29 -16.05 14.17
CA LEU A 378 14.61 -16.79 13.11
C LEU A 378 14.69 -18.30 13.33
N ILE A 379 15.82 -18.82 13.85
CA ILE A 379 15.95 -20.24 14.22
C ILE A 379 14.93 -20.61 15.31
N ARG A 380 14.77 -19.77 16.34
CA ARG A 380 13.77 -19.99 17.41
C ARG A 380 12.35 -20.01 16.86
N LEU A 381 12.02 -19.09 15.96
CA LEU A 381 10.70 -19.05 15.30
C LEU A 381 10.47 -20.30 14.43
N LEU A 382 11.48 -20.76 13.70
CA LEU A 382 11.39 -22.01 12.92
C LEU A 382 11.16 -23.21 13.83
N VAL A 383 11.89 -23.32 14.95
CA VAL A 383 11.71 -24.41 15.92
C VAL A 383 10.29 -24.41 16.49
N GLU A 384 9.79 -23.25 16.96
CA GLU A 384 8.41 -23.13 17.45
C GLU A 384 7.36 -23.45 16.38
N HIS A 385 7.66 -23.14 15.12
CA HIS A 385 6.80 -23.47 13.99
C HIS A 385 6.78 -24.99 13.73
N LEU A 386 7.95 -25.64 13.71
CA LEU A 386 8.10 -27.08 13.45
C LEU A 386 7.54 -27.94 14.60
N GLU A 387 7.68 -27.52 15.86
CA GLU A 387 7.13 -28.22 17.03
C GLU A 387 5.59 -28.32 17.02
N LYS A 388 4.92 -27.38 16.36
CA LYS A 388 3.46 -27.38 16.21
C LYS A 388 2.96 -28.33 15.12
N GLN A 389 3.87 -28.90 14.30
CA GLN A 389 3.52 -29.77 13.18
C GLN A 389 3.58 -31.24 13.59
N GLN A 390 2.66 -32.05 13.06
CA GLN A 390 2.69 -33.51 13.29
C GLN A 390 3.85 -34.21 12.57
N ARG A 391 4.33 -33.62 11.47
CA ARG A 391 5.45 -34.12 10.67
C ARG A 391 6.05 -32.98 9.85
N PHE A 392 7.33 -33.11 9.53
CA PHE A 392 8.04 -32.29 8.57
C PHE A 392 9.16 -33.12 7.92
N CYS A 393 9.60 -32.70 6.75
CA CYS A 393 10.76 -33.24 6.06
C CYS A 393 11.99 -32.39 6.38
N PHE A 394 13.15 -33.01 6.45
CA PHE A 394 14.42 -32.29 6.54
C PHE A 394 15.47 -32.94 5.64
N ASP A 395 16.43 -32.12 5.22
CA ASP A 395 17.61 -32.53 4.45
C ASP A 395 18.84 -31.77 4.96
N THR A 396 20.04 -32.28 4.69
CA THR A 396 21.30 -31.67 5.13
C THR A 396 22.21 -31.41 3.95
N GLU A 397 22.72 -30.18 3.86
CA GLU A 397 23.69 -29.78 2.85
C GLU A 397 25.11 -29.96 3.39
N THR A 398 25.98 -30.53 2.56
CA THR A 398 27.37 -30.83 2.92
C THR A 398 28.36 -30.23 1.93
N ASP A 399 29.58 -29.98 2.36
CA ASP A 399 30.66 -29.42 1.54
C ASP A 399 31.39 -30.48 0.68
N ASN A 400 31.12 -31.78 0.90
CA ASN A 400 31.82 -32.87 0.24
C ASN A 400 30.88 -34.05 -0.07
N ILE A 401 31.22 -34.81 -1.12
CA ILE A 401 30.51 -36.01 -1.56
C ILE A 401 30.96 -37.24 -0.74
N ASP A 402 32.16 -37.21 -0.15
CA ASP A 402 32.62 -38.27 0.75
C ASP A 402 31.98 -38.13 2.14
N PRO A 403 31.12 -39.07 2.57
CA PRO A 403 30.40 -38.97 3.84
C PRO A 403 31.31 -39.06 5.08
N VAL A 404 32.57 -39.47 4.94
CA VAL A 404 33.54 -39.53 6.04
C VAL A 404 34.20 -38.17 6.28
N GLU A 405 34.39 -37.37 5.22
CA GLU A 405 35.06 -36.06 5.31
C GLU A 405 34.09 -34.86 5.18
N ALA A 406 32.82 -35.12 4.82
CA ALA A 406 31.78 -34.11 4.67
C ALA A 406 31.46 -33.40 5.99
N LYS A 407 31.50 -32.07 5.97
CA LYS A 407 30.96 -31.21 7.01
C LYS A 407 29.57 -30.73 6.62
N VAL A 408 28.68 -30.67 7.60
CA VAL A 408 27.34 -30.10 7.40
C VAL A 408 27.48 -28.59 7.34
N ILE A 409 27.10 -28.00 6.20
CA ILE A 409 27.13 -26.56 5.96
C ILE A 409 25.74 -25.93 6.09
N GLY A 410 24.69 -26.74 6.12
CA GLY A 410 23.33 -26.25 6.36
C GLY A 410 22.30 -27.36 6.48
N MET A 411 21.11 -26.98 6.92
CA MET A 411 19.96 -27.87 7.05
C MET A 411 18.74 -27.24 6.40
N SER A 412 18.00 -28.03 5.64
CA SER A 412 16.75 -27.63 4.99
C SER A 412 15.57 -28.29 5.69
N PHE A 413 14.47 -27.58 5.91
CA PHE A 413 13.24 -28.08 6.50
C PHE A 413 12.04 -27.73 5.64
N CYS A 414 11.04 -28.61 5.59
CA CYS A 414 9.83 -28.43 4.78
C CYS A 414 8.62 -29.05 5.48
N VAL A 415 7.55 -28.28 5.66
CA VAL A 415 6.27 -28.76 6.22
C VAL A 415 5.24 -28.97 5.11
N PHE A 416 5.17 -28.01 4.17
CA PHE A 416 4.26 -28.00 3.05
C PHE A 416 5.02 -28.15 1.73
N GLU A 417 4.41 -28.85 0.77
CA GLU A 417 5.01 -28.98 -0.56
C GLU A 417 5.28 -27.60 -1.15
N ARG A 418 6.50 -27.42 -1.69
CA ARG A 418 6.98 -26.19 -2.35
C ARG A 418 7.30 -25.02 -1.41
N GLU A 419 7.38 -25.26 -0.11
CA GLU A 419 7.90 -24.31 0.87
C GLU A 419 9.07 -24.95 1.62
N ALA A 420 10.23 -24.28 1.68
CA ALA A 420 11.38 -24.77 2.40
C ALA A 420 12.16 -23.68 3.15
N TYR A 421 12.75 -24.07 4.27
CA TYR A 421 13.48 -23.24 5.21
C TYR A 421 14.92 -23.73 5.26
N TYR A 422 15.89 -22.89 4.91
CA TYR A 422 17.31 -23.21 4.96
C TYR A 422 17.99 -22.53 6.14
N VAL A 423 18.65 -23.32 6.98
CA VAL A 423 19.43 -22.88 8.14
C VAL A 423 20.92 -23.13 7.84
N PRO A 424 21.73 -22.08 7.60
CA PRO A 424 23.17 -22.24 7.41
C PRO A 424 23.86 -22.62 8.74
N VAL A 425 24.82 -23.53 8.68
CA VAL A 425 25.72 -23.83 9.79
C VAL A 425 26.95 -22.91 9.67
N PRO A 426 27.26 -22.09 10.69
CA PRO A 426 28.42 -21.20 10.64
C PRO A 426 29.73 -21.98 10.47
N GLU A 427 30.67 -21.46 9.67
CA GLU A 427 31.97 -22.11 9.41
C GLU A 427 32.82 -22.37 10.68
N ASP A 428 32.53 -21.66 11.77
CA ASP A 428 33.22 -21.77 13.07
C ASP A 428 32.59 -22.79 14.04
N ALA A 429 31.54 -23.52 13.62
CA ALA A 429 30.89 -24.54 14.44
C ALA A 429 31.44 -25.94 14.14
N SER A 430 32.71 -26.20 14.51
CA SER A 430 33.28 -27.56 14.54
C SER A 430 33.97 -27.86 15.86
#